data_AF-A0AAE0HAK7-F1
#
_entry.id   AF-A0AAE0HAK7-F1
#
_cell.length_a   1.000
_cell.length_b   1.000
_cell.length_c   1.000
_cell.angle_alpha   90.00
_cell.angle_beta   90.00
_cell.angle_gamma   90.00
#
_symmetry.space_group_name_H-M   'P 1'
#
loop_
_entity.id
_entity.type
_entity.pdbx_description
1 polymer ?
#
loop_
_entity_poly.entity_id
_entity_poly.type
_entity_poly.pdbx_seq_one_letter_code
_entity_poly.pdbx_strand_id
1 'polypeptide(L)'
;MSASTARPAPAQRLPLFGVEIEMFIKVKPSIEALTREKQRTNPTSLPEWWRKWDFDLKNDPPDRAGEIGAVFHRIDVVNSVVQVEIDTILGPNNGWRCTYDPSLSERKLALPPDARKWWAVEIVSPPMSVSKQWQQEIDMVYMAVSRAFDIYTTDFCGCHVHISPGPVISRENRYKTAELVRMAKASFFWEAALYEYLPQDRRNTPYAVANHKVCTTKEYEAVPQKGWGPVFDKLDSLAAGDRGETRFLEEIQGGDINGDRYTSFNFSAFTKIGTVEFRRQAGALSPITTGHRILLAVGLHLSAMRYDFDGAKTRKTYPSAEELRKELAGCIKKLPGTCHGSRFLNYLTWCHESYQGGKTFTEAQINVREQALRNGVAPPAQQSAIQPARPAFVPGEGRVLQHDTPSPTAGTTPRPTTTTGTARGGNAASQGTGSRAPAAETTPRASAGAGTGRGGAPQSTGRGGATQGAGRGAPSNSQGGGGAGGAGRAPAARTGTTRLPERPAPSGSTPTSRPAASGNPAAPSSSSRTGTTGNNTRGTAAGGTRPARRRREGENA
;
A
#
# COMPACT_ATOMS: atom_id res chain seq x y z
N MET A 1 -21.06 54.45 12.61
CA MET A 1 -20.38 53.23 13.08
C MET A 1 -20.34 52.24 11.93
N SER A 2 -19.20 52.08 11.26
CA SER A 2 -19.06 51.10 10.16
C SER A 2 -18.93 49.70 10.76
N ALA A 3 -19.89 48.82 10.48
CA ALA A 3 -19.81 47.42 10.83
C ALA A 3 -18.61 46.80 10.09
N SER A 4 -17.56 46.46 10.84
CA SER A 4 -16.45 45.66 10.33
C SER A 4 -17.00 44.30 9.93
N THR A 5 -17.16 44.07 8.63
CA THR A 5 -17.48 42.74 8.10
C THR A 5 -16.27 41.85 8.33
N ALA A 6 -16.31 41.04 9.38
CA ALA A 6 -15.30 40.04 9.65
C ALA A 6 -15.12 39.17 8.41
N ARG A 7 -13.89 39.16 7.86
CA ARG A 7 -13.54 38.36 6.71
C ARG A 7 -13.86 36.89 7.05
N PRO A 8 -14.67 36.17 6.24
CA PRO A 8 -15.00 34.79 6.53
C PRO A 8 -13.73 33.98 6.69
N ALA A 9 -13.68 33.14 7.72
CA ALA A 9 -12.55 32.24 7.94
C ALA A 9 -12.32 31.42 6.66
N PRO A 10 -11.06 31.24 6.21
CA PRO A 10 -10.78 30.44 5.04
C PRO A 10 -11.36 29.03 5.23
N ALA A 11 -12.03 28.52 4.20
CA ALA A 11 -12.62 27.19 4.24
C ALA A 11 -11.54 26.16 4.62
N GLN A 12 -11.87 25.29 5.57
CA GLN A 12 -10.96 24.25 6.03
C GLN A 12 -10.54 23.37 4.86
N ARG A 13 -9.22 23.28 4.60
CA ARG A 13 -8.68 22.35 3.60
C ARG A 13 -8.79 20.93 4.16
N LEU A 14 -9.57 20.10 3.48
CA LEU A 14 -9.71 18.69 3.83
C LEU A 14 -8.70 17.88 2.99
N PRO A 15 -8.04 16.88 3.58
CA PRO A 15 -7.03 16.09 2.88
C PRO A 15 -7.65 15.23 1.78
N LEU A 16 -6.85 14.97 0.75
CA LEU A 16 -7.06 13.82 -0.13
C LEU A 16 -6.25 12.64 0.38
N PHE A 17 -6.69 11.45 0.01
CA PHE A 17 -5.95 10.24 0.27
C PHE A 17 -5.99 9.27 -0.92
N GLY A 18 -4.98 8.43 -1.05
CA GLY A 18 -5.01 7.22 -1.87
C GLY A 18 -4.74 6.01 -0.98
N VAL A 19 -5.26 4.84 -1.32
CA VAL A 19 -5.02 3.60 -0.58
C VAL A 19 -4.47 2.53 -1.50
N GLU A 20 -3.44 1.82 -1.02
CA GLU A 20 -2.89 0.61 -1.61
C GLU A 20 -3.31 -0.56 -0.73
N ILE A 21 -4.00 -1.53 -1.32
CA ILE A 21 -4.55 -2.69 -0.63
C ILE A 21 -3.85 -3.94 -1.15
N GLU A 22 -2.94 -4.47 -0.35
CA GLU A 22 -2.24 -5.71 -0.66
C GLU A 22 -3.05 -6.93 -0.21
N MET A 23 -3.19 -7.92 -1.08
CA MET A 23 -3.86 -9.19 -0.77
C MET A 23 -3.39 -10.32 -1.68
N PHE A 24 -3.74 -11.54 -1.30
CA PHE A 24 -3.67 -12.72 -2.16
C PHE A 24 -5.05 -13.05 -2.69
N ILE A 25 -5.14 -13.46 -3.95
CA ILE A 25 -6.40 -13.87 -4.59
C ILE A 25 -6.29 -15.26 -5.21
N LYS A 26 -7.38 -16.01 -5.20
CA LYS A 26 -7.51 -17.29 -5.92
C LYS A 26 -8.84 -17.29 -6.67
N VAL A 27 -8.85 -17.67 -7.94
CA VAL A 27 -10.12 -17.79 -8.68
C VAL A 27 -11.01 -18.82 -7.99
N LYS A 28 -12.28 -18.48 -7.79
CA LYS A 28 -13.23 -19.42 -7.18
C LYS A 28 -13.39 -20.68 -8.02
N PRO A 29 -13.53 -21.86 -7.42
CA PRO A 29 -13.71 -23.11 -8.16
C PRO A 29 -14.87 -23.10 -9.16
N SER A 30 -15.99 -22.42 -8.83
CA SER A 30 -17.14 -22.30 -9.73
C SER A 30 -16.84 -21.45 -10.96
N ILE A 31 -16.03 -20.40 -10.82
CA ILE A 31 -15.60 -19.52 -11.91
C ILE A 31 -14.54 -20.21 -12.77
N GLU A 32 -13.59 -20.92 -12.14
CA GLU A 32 -12.62 -21.76 -12.84
C GLU A 32 -13.32 -22.82 -13.69
N ALA A 33 -14.25 -23.59 -13.11
CA ALA A 33 -14.99 -24.62 -13.82
C ALA A 33 -15.79 -24.06 -15.00
N LEU A 34 -16.53 -22.96 -14.79
CA LEU A 34 -17.28 -22.27 -15.86
C LEU A 34 -16.35 -21.75 -16.96
N THR A 35 -15.20 -21.21 -16.60
CA THR A 35 -14.23 -20.66 -17.56
C THR A 35 -13.61 -21.78 -18.38
N ARG A 36 -13.17 -22.88 -17.76
CA ARG A 36 -12.64 -24.05 -18.47
C ARG A 36 -13.67 -24.63 -19.44
N GLU A 37 -14.93 -24.74 -19.02
CA GLU A 37 -15.98 -25.24 -19.88
C GLU A 37 -16.23 -24.33 -21.09
N LYS A 38 -16.26 -23.01 -20.88
CA LYS A 38 -16.37 -22.05 -21.99
C LYS A 38 -15.13 -22.02 -22.88
N GLN A 39 -13.92 -22.16 -22.34
CA GLN A 39 -12.68 -22.28 -23.13
C GLN A 39 -12.76 -23.48 -24.08
N ARG A 40 -13.35 -24.60 -23.62
CA ARG A 40 -13.55 -25.83 -24.41
C ARG A 40 -14.68 -25.72 -25.44
N THR A 41 -15.82 -25.13 -25.07
CA THR A 41 -17.05 -25.19 -25.89
C THR A 41 -17.28 -23.96 -26.76
N ASN A 42 -16.94 -22.77 -26.27
CA ASN A 42 -17.13 -21.50 -26.97
C ASN A 42 -16.11 -20.47 -26.46
N PRO A 43 -14.83 -20.61 -26.81
CA PRO A 43 -13.77 -19.75 -26.29
C PRO A 43 -14.04 -18.28 -26.62
N THR A 44 -14.62 -17.99 -27.79
CA THR A 44 -14.98 -16.62 -28.20
C THR A 44 -16.01 -15.94 -27.29
N SER A 45 -16.79 -16.69 -26.51
CA SER A 45 -17.71 -16.13 -25.50
C SER A 45 -17.01 -15.63 -24.23
N LEU A 46 -15.77 -16.03 -24.01
CA LEU A 46 -14.96 -15.52 -22.89
C LEU A 46 -14.26 -14.24 -23.30
N PRO A 47 -14.21 -13.26 -22.38
CA PRO A 47 -13.30 -12.14 -22.55
C PRO A 47 -11.85 -12.60 -22.69
N GLU A 48 -11.04 -11.82 -23.41
CA GLU A 48 -9.67 -12.20 -23.79
C GLU A 48 -8.80 -12.59 -22.59
N TRP A 49 -8.90 -11.87 -21.48
CA TRP A 49 -8.13 -12.12 -20.27
C TRP A 49 -8.50 -13.45 -19.58
N TRP A 50 -9.78 -13.82 -19.54
CA TRP A 50 -10.22 -15.13 -19.03
C TRP A 50 -9.82 -16.29 -19.97
N ARG A 51 -9.66 -16.03 -21.27
CA ARG A 51 -9.08 -17.02 -22.19
C ARG A 51 -7.59 -17.23 -21.97
N LYS A 52 -6.86 -16.17 -21.61
CA LYS A 52 -5.41 -16.21 -21.37
C LYS A 52 -5.03 -16.72 -19.97
N TRP A 53 -6.00 -16.84 -19.06
CA TRP A 53 -5.74 -17.34 -17.71
C TRP A 53 -5.40 -18.84 -17.73
N ASP A 54 -4.20 -19.15 -17.21
CA ASP A 54 -3.73 -20.52 -16.98
C ASP A 54 -4.05 -20.94 -15.53
N PHE A 55 -5.08 -21.76 -15.36
CA PHE A 55 -5.57 -22.21 -14.05
C PHE A 55 -4.71 -23.32 -13.42
N ASP A 56 -3.87 -23.99 -14.22
CA ASP A 56 -3.02 -25.08 -13.75
C ASP A 56 -1.66 -24.59 -13.25
N LEU A 57 -1.42 -23.29 -13.43
CA LEU A 57 -0.19 -22.66 -13.03
C LEU A 57 -0.04 -22.51 -11.52
N LYS A 58 1.19 -22.73 -11.07
CA LYS A 58 1.66 -22.48 -9.71
C LYS A 58 2.45 -21.16 -9.64
N ASN A 59 2.22 -20.39 -8.58
CA ASN A 59 2.91 -19.12 -8.28
C ASN A 59 4.40 -19.26 -7.90
N ASP A 60 4.92 -20.48 -7.80
CA ASP A 60 6.33 -20.77 -7.53
C ASP A 60 6.75 -22.00 -8.34
N PRO A 61 7.01 -21.84 -9.65
CA PRO A 61 7.49 -22.95 -10.46
C PRO A 61 8.91 -23.38 -10.00
N PRO A 62 9.27 -24.67 -10.11
CA PRO A 62 10.58 -25.19 -9.69
C PRO A 62 11.76 -24.46 -10.35
N ASP A 63 11.63 -24.06 -11.62
CA ASP A 63 12.60 -23.26 -12.35
C ASP A 63 12.06 -21.83 -12.61
N ARG A 64 11.84 -21.07 -11.54
CA ARG A 64 11.38 -19.68 -11.67
C ARG A 64 12.35 -18.81 -12.48
N ALA A 65 13.65 -19.09 -12.45
CA ALA A 65 14.62 -18.30 -13.20
C ALA A 65 14.44 -18.50 -14.71
N GLY A 66 14.28 -19.76 -15.15
CA GLY A 66 13.94 -20.10 -16.53
C GLY A 66 12.53 -19.66 -16.94
N GLU A 67 11.59 -19.58 -15.99
CA GLU A 67 10.19 -19.21 -16.24
C GLU A 67 9.85 -17.75 -15.89
N ILE A 68 10.82 -16.88 -15.60
CA ILE A 68 10.53 -15.56 -15.03
C ILE A 68 9.67 -14.69 -15.96
N GLY A 69 9.91 -14.76 -17.27
CA GLY A 69 9.11 -14.07 -18.27
C GLY A 69 7.66 -14.58 -18.32
N ALA A 70 7.46 -15.88 -18.13
CA ALA A 70 6.12 -16.44 -18.00
C ALA A 70 5.46 -15.93 -16.71
N VAL A 71 6.15 -15.98 -15.56
CA VAL A 71 5.60 -15.49 -14.29
C VAL A 71 5.14 -14.04 -14.39
N PHE A 72 5.94 -13.14 -14.99
CA PHE A 72 5.52 -11.74 -15.21
C PHE A 72 4.32 -11.62 -16.14
N HIS A 73 4.33 -12.34 -17.27
CA HIS A 73 3.18 -12.35 -18.17
C HIS A 73 1.89 -12.81 -17.47
N ARG A 74 1.99 -13.81 -16.59
CA ARG A 74 0.85 -14.31 -15.81
C ARG A 74 0.38 -13.29 -14.77
N ILE A 75 1.30 -12.63 -14.07
CA ILE A 75 0.98 -11.50 -13.18
C ILE A 75 0.21 -10.41 -13.94
N ASP A 76 0.62 -10.06 -15.17
CA ASP A 76 -0.09 -9.08 -15.99
C ASP A 76 -1.51 -9.54 -16.35
N VAL A 77 -1.69 -10.83 -16.65
CA VAL A 77 -3.01 -11.42 -16.86
C VAL A 77 -3.84 -11.34 -15.58
N VAL A 78 -3.27 -11.69 -14.42
CA VAL A 78 -3.96 -11.60 -13.12
C VAL A 78 -4.46 -10.19 -12.85
N ASN A 79 -3.56 -9.21 -12.94
CA ASN A 79 -3.87 -7.80 -12.74
C ASN A 79 -4.95 -7.32 -13.71
N SER A 80 -4.89 -7.75 -14.97
CA SER A 80 -5.90 -7.41 -15.99
C SER A 80 -7.28 -7.98 -15.66
N VAL A 81 -7.37 -9.22 -15.18
CA VAL A 81 -8.67 -9.81 -14.79
C VAL A 81 -9.25 -9.06 -13.59
N VAL A 82 -8.45 -8.82 -12.55
CA VAL A 82 -8.91 -8.07 -11.36
C VAL A 82 -9.37 -6.67 -11.76
N GLN A 83 -8.63 -5.98 -12.61
CA GLN A 83 -9.00 -4.66 -13.12
C GLN A 83 -10.36 -4.69 -13.81
N VAL A 84 -10.61 -5.68 -14.67
CA VAL A 84 -11.90 -5.82 -15.36
C VAL A 84 -13.04 -6.06 -14.38
N GLU A 85 -12.83 -6.91 -13.37
CA GLU A 85 -13.86 -7.16 -12.36
C GLU A 85 -14.24 -5.84 -11.66
N ILE A 86 -13.25 -5.01 -11.32
CA ILE A 86 -13.44 -3.66 -10.76
C ILE A 86 -14.19 -2.75 -11.76
N ASP A 87 -13.73 -2.68 -13.00
CA ASP A 87 -14.33 -1.86 -14.07
C ASP A 87 -15.77 -2.29 -14.38
N THR A 88 -16.12 -3.57 -14.19
CA THR A 88 -17.49 -4.06 -14.39
C THR A 88 -18.47 -3.45 -13.40
N ILE A 89 -18.01 -3.13 -12.18
CA ILE A 89 -18.85 -2.56 -11.12
C ILE A 89 -18.75 -1.02 -11.11
N LEU A 90 -17.55 -0.47 -11.26
CA LEU A 90 -17.31 0.97 -11.18
C LEU A 90 -17.41 1.70 -12.53
N GLY A 91 -17.49 0.96 -13.64
CA GLY A 91 -17.31 1.49 -14.99
C GLY A 91 -15.83 1.65 -15.36
N PRO A 92 -15.51 1.74 -16.67
CA PRO A 92 -14.14 1.99 -17.12
C PRO A 92 -13.65 3.38 -16.69
N ASN A 93 -12.33 3.57 -16.61
CA ASN A 93 -11.70 4.84 -16.22
C ASN A 93 -12.07 5.34 -14.81
N ASN A 94 -12.44 4.44 -13.90
CA ASN A 94 -12.70 4.76 -12.48
C ASN A 94 -11.43 5.18 -11.71
N GLY A 95 -10.24 4.95 -12.29
CA GLY A 95 -8.96 5.37 -11.74
C GLY A 95 -8.33 4.38 -10.74
N TRP A 96 -9.04 3.33 -10.33
CA TRP A 96 -8.45 2.21 -9.61
C TRP A 96 -7.54 1.41 -10.53
N ARG A 97 -6.47 0.86 -9.94
CA ARG A 97 -5.50 0.02 -10.63
C ARG A 97 -5.25 -1.25 -9.84
N CYS A 98 -5.09 -2.37 -10.52
CA CYS A 98 -4.48 -3.57 -9.96
C CYS A 98 -3.04 -3.70 -10.47
N THR A 99 -2.09 -3.87 -9.57
CA THR A 99 -0.67 -4.02 -9.87
C THR A 99 -0.08 -5.16 -9.04
N TYR A 100 1.17 -5.51 -9.35
CA TYR A 100 1.97 -6.41 -8.55
C TYR A 100 2.90 -5.61 -7.64
N ASP A 101 2.94 -5.95 -6.35
CA ASP A 101 3.99 -5.48 -5.44
C ASP A 101 5.03 -6.59 -5.23
N PRO A 102 6.30 -6.37 -5.61
CA PRO A 102 7.40 -7.27 -5.31
C PRO A 102 7.59 -7.60 -3.82
N SER A 103 7.08 -6.76 -2.90
CA SER A 103 7.12 -6.99 -1.46
C SER A 103 6.24 -8.18 -1.04
N LEU A 104 5.20 -8.49 -1.84
CA LEU A 104 4.33 -9.63 -1.67
C LEU A 104 4.98 -10.91 -2.18
N SER A 105 5.53 -11.68 -1.25
CA SER A 105 6.20 -12.94 -1.56
C SER A 105 5.23 -14.12 -1.47
N GLU A 106 4.64 -14.50 -2.59
CA GLU A 106 3.84 -15.73 -2.75
C GLU A 106 4.56 -17.00 -2.27
N ARG A 107 5.89 -17.01 -2.32
CA ARG A 107 6.73 -18.11 -1.81
C ARG A 107 6.53 -18.37 -0.32
N LYS A 108 6.34 -17.30 0.44
CA LYS A 108 6.16 -17.35 1.90
C LYS A 108 4.74 -17.72 2.29
N LEU A 109 3.83 -17.79 1.33
CA LEU A 109 2.46 -18.21 1.57
C LEU A 109 2.43 -19.72 1.85
N ALA A 110 2.16 -20.07 3.12
CA ALA A 110 2.00 -21.47 3.57
C ALA A 110 0.53 -21.86 3.74
N LEU A 111 -0.35 -20.88 3.89
CA LEU A 111 -1.80 -20.98 3.95
C LEU A 111 -2.39 -19.95 3.00
N PRO A 112 -3.60 -20.16 2.46
CA PRO A 112 -4.55 -21.23 2.75
C PRO A 112 -4.32 -22.45 1.82
N PRO A 113 -5.21 -23.47 1.78
CA PRO A 113 -5.05 -24.63 0.90
C PRO A 113 -4.79 -24.24 -0.55
N ASP A 114 -3.96 -25.06 -1.20
CA ASP A 114 -3.40 -24.79 -2.52
C ASP A 114 -2.70 -23.44 -2.60
N ALA A 115 -1.86 -23.10 -1.62
CA ALA A 115 -1.11 -21.83 -1.56
C ALA A 115 -0.44 -21.45 -2.89
N ARG A 116 -0.11 -22.44 -3.73
CA ARG A 116 0.46 -22.23 -5.06
C ARG A 116 -0.50 -21.73 -6.14
N LYS A 117 -1.81 -21.70 -5.88
CA LYS A 117 -2.85 -21.12 -6.74
C LYS A 117 -3.24 -19.69 -6.35
N TRP A 118 -2.60 -19.12 -5.34
CA TRP A 118 -2.90 -17.78 -4.85
C TRP A 118 -1.94 -16.77 -5.45
N TRP A 119 -2.46 -15.65 -5.93
CA TRP A 119 -1.69 -14.61 -6.60
C TRP A 119 -1.66 -13.37 -5.76
N ALA A 120 -0.47 -12.80 -5.58
CA ALA A 120 -0.27 -11.53 -4.92
C ALA A 120 -0.74 -10.39 -5.82
N VAL A 121 -1.59 -9.51 -5.29
CA VAL A 121 -2.05 -8.31 -5.97
C VAL A 121 -2.06 -7.13 -5.01
N GLU A 122 -1.80 -5.96 -5.57
CA GLU A 122 -1.97 -4.66 -4.91
C GLU A 122 -3.03 -3.87 -5.67
N ILE A 123 -4.10 -3.50 -4.96
CA ILE A 123 -5.17 -2.67 -5.52
C ILE A 123 -4.97 -1.24 -5.06
N VAL A 124 -4.71 -0.34 -6.00
CA VAL A 124 -4.37 1.07 -5.76
C VAL A 124 -5.54 1.96 -6.15
N SER A 125 -5.99 2.79 -5.22
CA SER A 125 -7.09 3.72 -5.45
C SER A 125 -6.66 4.96 -6.23
N PRO A 126 -7.60 5.64 -6.91
CA PRO A 126 -7.37 7.03 -7.30
C PRO A 126 -7.24 7.91 -6.04
N PRO A 127 -6.77 9.17 -6.20
CA PRO A 127 -6.89 10.18 -5.15
C PRO A 127 -8.36 10.44 -4.80
N MET A 128 -8.74 10.09 -3.58
CA MET A 128 -10.09 10.21 -3.04
C MET A 128 -10.18 11.37 -2.04
N SER A 129 -11.35 12.01 -2.02
CA SER A 129 -11.66 13.05 -1.02
C SER A 129 -12.43 12.45 0.14
N VAL A 130 -12.01 12.81 1.37
CA VAL A 130 -12.76 12.48 2.60
C VAL A 130 -14.18 13.05 2.63
N SER A 131 -14.52 13.97 1.71
CA SER A 131 -15.85 14.57 1.56
C SER A 131 -16.75 13.88 0.54
N LYS A 132 -16.21 12.92 -0.21
CA LYS A 132 -16.97 12.12 -1.20
C LYS A 132 -17.39 10.78 -0.60
N GLN A 133 -18.14 10.00 -1.38
CA GLN A 133 -18.63 8.66 -1.01
C GLN A 133 -17.55 7.57 -1.16
N TRP A 134 -16.33 7.85 -0.69
CA TRP A 134 -15.18 6.95 -0.85
C TRP A 134 -15.39 5.58 -0.19
N GLN A 135 -16.16 5.51 0.90
CA GLN A 135 -16.48 4.25 1.58
C GLN A 135 -17.29 3.30 0.68
N GLN A 136 -18.25 3.84 -0.08
CA GLN A 136 -19.06 3.07 -1.01
C GLN A 136 -18.22 2.58 -2.20
N GLU A 137 -17.29 3.41 -2.66
CA GLU A 137 -16.36 3.03 -3.73
C GLU A 137 -15.47 1.86 -3.32
N ILE A 138 -14.91 1.89 -2.11
CA ILE A 138 -14.15 0.77 -1.55
C ILE A 138 -15.01 -0.49 -1.40
N ASP A 139 -16.25 -0.35 -0.93
CA ASP A 139 -17.20 -1.47 -0.83
C ASP A 139 -17.43 -2.13 -2.20
N MET A 140 -17.64 -1.32 -3.24
CA MET A 140 -17.78 -1.78 -4.62
C MET A 140 -16.53 -2.50 -5.15
N VAL A 141 -15.32 -2.03 -4.80
CA VAL A 141 -14.07 -2.74 -5.15
C VAL A 141 -14.01 -4.12 -4.51
N TYR A 142 -14.29 -4.24 -3.20
CA TYR A 142 -14.31 -5.54 -2.55
C TYR A 142 -15.39 -6.46 -3.11
N MET A 143 -16.57 -5.92 -3.43
CA MET A 143 -17.65 -6.66 -4.07
C MET A 143 -17.23 -7.20 -5.44
N ALA A 144 -16.59 -6.36 -6.26
CA ALA A 144 -16.05 -6.73 -7.56
C ALA A 144 -15.03 -7.88 -7.47
N VAL A 145 -14.01 -7.71 -6.64
CA VAL A 145 -12.95 -8.72 -6.46
C VAL A 145 -13.53 -10.01 -5.88
N SER A 146 -14.36 -9.89 -4.83
CA SER A 146 -14.95 -11.06 -4.16
C SER A 146 -15.99 -11.78 -5.01
N ARG A 147 -16.42 -11.24 -6.16
CA ARG A 147 -17.31 -11.93 -7.09
C ARG A 147 -16.60 -13.12 -7.73
N ALA A 148 -15.41 -12.87 -8.29
CA ALA A 148 -14.65 -13.86 -9.05
C ALA A 148 -13.60 -14.61 -8.20
N PHE A 149 -13.15 -14.00 -7.10
CA PHE A 149 -12.00 -14.48 -6.34
C PHE A 149 -12.34 -14.77 -4.88
N ASP A 150 -11.69 -15.79 -4.33
CA ASP A 150 -11.41 -15.87 -2.90
C ASP A 150 -10.23 -14.94 -2.59
N ILE A 151 -10.27 -14.24 -1.46
CA ILE A 151 -9.23 -13.28 -1.05
C ILE A 151 -8.65 -13.67 0.31
N TYR A 152 -7.35 -13.42 0.49
CA TYR A 152 -6.58 -13.82 1.66
C TYR A 152 -5.46 -12.81 2.00
N THR A 153 -5.07 -12.72 3.27
CA THR A 153 -4.08 -11.77 3.78
C THR A 153 -3.16 -12.46 4.76
N THR A 154 -1.92 -12.02 4.79
CA THR A 154 -0.91 -12.48 5.74
C THR A 154 -0.30 -11.29 6.46
N ASP A 155 0.69 -11.54 7.31
CA ASP A 155 1.56 -10.52 7.91
C ASP A 155 2.41 -9.76 6.87
N PHE A 156 2.67 -10.38 5.71
CA PHE A 156 3.34 -9.76 4.58
C PHE A 156 2.47 -8.70 3.87
N CYS A 157 1.15 -8.82 3.92
CA CYS A 157 0.26 -7.84 3.32
C CYS A 157 0.19 -6.55 4.16
N GLY A 158 0.39 -5.42 3.52
CA GLY A 158 0.18 -4.06 4.01
C GLY A 158 -1.14 -3.44 3.57
N CYS A 159 -1.46 -2.32 4.19
CA CYS A 159 -2.45 -1.38 3.66
C CYS A 159 -1.86 0.02 3.76
N HIS A 160 -1.34 0.53 2.65
CA HIS A 160 -0.67 1.82 2.63
C HIS A 160 -1.67 2.91 2.34
N VAL A 161 -1.51 4.06 3.01
CA VAL A 161 -2.38 5.21 2.78
C VAL A 161 -1.53 6.43 2.49
N HIS A 162 -1.65 6.93 1.28
CA HIS A 162 -1.07 8.18 0.83
C HIS A 162 -1.97 9.34 1.22
N ILE A 163 -1.42 10.42 1.78
CA ILE A 163 -2.20 11.60 2.19
C ILE A 163 -1.58 12.86 1.62
N SER A 164 -2.40 13.77 1.09
CA SER A 164 -2.00 15.13 0.70
C SER A 164 -2.90 16.19 1.37
N PRO A 165 -2.40 17.42 1.61
CA PRO A 165 -3.08 18.38 2.48
C PRO A 165 -4.28 19.10 1.85
N GLY A 166 -4.41 19.12 0.52
CA GLY A 166 -5.48 19.85 -0.16
C GLY A 166 -6.39 18.98 -1.02
N PRO A 167 -7.64 19.43 -1.27
CA PRO A 167 -8.68 18.65 -1.96
C PRO A 167 -8.48 18.52 -3.48
N VAL A 168 -7.42 19.14 -4.02
CA VAL A 168 -7.08 19.11 -5.45
C VAL A 168 -5.57 18.98 -5.57
N ILE A 169 -5.12 18.09 -6.44
CA ILE A 169 -3.71 17.93 -6.77
C ILE A 169 -3.26 19.17 -7.56
N SER A 170 -2.56 20.06 -6.89
CA SER A 170 -1.97 21.28 -7.47
C SER A 170 -0.73 21.68 -6.68
N ARG A 171 0.12 22.52 -7.28
CA ARG A 171 1.35 23.00 -6.62
C ARG A 171 1.02 23.79 -5.34
N GLU A 172 -0.11 24.49 -5.33
CA GLU A 172 -0.62 25.30 -4.22
C GLU A 172 -1.22 24.47 -3.07
N ASN A 173 -1.53 23.19 -3.35
CA ASN A 173 -2.11 22.22 -2.42
C ASN A 173 -1.15 21.07 -2.08
N ARG A 174 0.12 21.18 -2.48
CA ARG A 174 1.21 20.30 -2.05
C ARG A 174 1.62 20.67 -0.62
N TYR A 175 2.17 19.71 0.13
CA TYR A 175 2.80 20.04 1.41
C TYR A 175 3.86 21.12 1.23
N LYS A 176 3.82 22.11 2.12
CA LYS A 176 4.95 23.01 2.35
C LYS A 176 5.96 22.32 3.25
N THR A 177 7.21 22.76 3.21
CA THR A 177 8.29 22.22 4.07
C THR A 177 7.90 22.23 5.55
N ALA A 178 7.29 23.32 6.05
CA ALA A 178 6.82 23.39 7.43
C ALA A 178 5.74 22.33 7.76
N GLU A 179 4.87 21.99 6.81
CA GLU A 179 3.85 20.94 7.00
C GLU A 179 4.51 19.54 6.97
N LEU A 180 5.53 19.33 6.14
CA LEU A 180 6.32 18.09 6.16
C LEU A 180 7.06 17.90 7.48
N VAL A 181 7.66 18.97 8.03
CA VAL A 181 8.29 18.94 9.35
C VAL A 181 7.27 18.56 10.43
N ARG A 182 6.04 19.10 10.36
CA ARG A 182 4.96 18.72 11.28
C ARG A 182 4.54 17.26 11.12
N MET A 183 4.46 16.74 9.89
CA MET A 183 4.23 15.32 9.63
C MET A 183 5.33 14.45 10.23
N ALA A 184 6.60 14.85 10.09
CA ALA A 184 7.72 14.14 10.72
C ALA A 184 7.63 14.22 12.25
N LYS A 185 7.38 15.39 12.85
CA LYS A 185 7.18 15.49 14.31
C LYS A 185 6.08 14.54 14.79
N ALA A 186 4.96 14.44 14.05
CA ALA A 186 3.88 13.52 14.37
C ALA A 186 4.28 12.04 14.25
N SER A 187 5.02 11.66 13.20
CA SER A 187 5.43 10.26 12.99
C SER A 187 6.40 9.78 14.07
N PHE A 188 7.13 10.68 14.72
CA PHE A 188 8.02 10.36 15.83
C PHE A 188 7.24 10.43 17.15
N PHE A 189 6.50 11.52 17.39
CA PHE A 189 5.77 11.71 18.63
C PHE A 189 4.76 10.59 18.90
N TRP A 190 3.97 10.19 17.89
CA TRP A 190 2.94 9.17 18.04
C TRP A 190 3.44 7.73 17.85
N GLU A 191 4.72 7.53 17.58
CA GLU A 191 5.30 6.22 17.26
C GLU A 191 5.01 5.17 18.34
N ALA A 192 5.30 5.48 19.61
CA ALA A 192 5.11 4.54 20.72
C ALA A 192 3.62 4.17 20.90
N ALA A 193 2.72 5.15 20.83
CA ALA A 193 1.28 4.91 20.91
C ALA A 193 0.77 4.09 19.72
N LEU A 194 1.25 4.39 18.51
CA LEU A 194 0.88 3.69 17.29
C LEU A 194 1.34 2.22 17.34
N TYR A 195 2.55 1.96 17.85
CA TYR A 195 3.10 0.63 18.04
C TYR A 195 2.14 -0.31 18.78
N GLU A 196 1.39 0.21 19.76
CA GLU A 196 0.42 -0.55 20.54
C GLU A 196 -0.82 -0.99 19.74
N TYR A 197 -1.18 -0.26 18.67
CA TYR A 197 -2.30 -0.62 17.78
C TYR A 197 -1.92 -1.58 16.66
N LEU A 198 -0.63 -1.88 16.50
CA LEU A 198 -0.14 -2.74 15.43
C LEU A 198 -0.10 -4.21 15.87
N PRO A 199 -0.42 -5.15 14.96
CA PRO A 199 -0.10 -6.56 15.18
C PRO A 199 1.40 -6.75 15.40
N GLN A 200 1.76 -7.80 16.12
CA GLN A 200 3.15 -8.06 16.51
C GLN A 200 4.11 -8.09 15.31
N ASP A 201 3.72 -8.70 14.20
CA ASP A 201 4.59 -8.82 13.02
C ASP A 201 4.78 -7.49 12.28
N ARG A 202 3.87 -6.53 12.44
CA ARG A 202 3.97 -5.18 11.85
C ARG A 202 4.72 -4.18 12.74
N ARG A 203 4.95 -4.52 14.01
CA ARG A 203 5.66 -3.65 14.97
C ARG A 203 7.13 -3.43 14.59
N ASN A 204 7.79 -4.46 14.04
CA ASN A 204 9.22 -4.43 13.68
C ASN A 204 9.47 -4.99 12.27
N THR A 205 8.55 -4.78 11.33
CA THR A 205 8.73 -5.23 9.95
C THR A 205 9.84 -4.43 9.25
N PRO A 206 10.73 -5.07 8.47
CA PRO A 206 11.73 -4.37 7.69
C PRO A 206 11.14 -3.55 6.54
N TYR A 207 9.84 -3.71 6.23
CA TYR A 207 9.14 -3.00 5.16
C TYR A 207 8.45 -1.70 5.61
N ALA A 208 8.51 -1.39 6.92
CA ALA A 208 7.92 -0.18 7.51
C ALA A 208 8.58 0.14 8.87
N VAL A 209 9.89 0.33 8.86
CA VAL A 209 10.74 0.65 10.02
C VAL A 209 10.30 1.99 10.63
N ALA A 210 10.22 2.06 11.96
CA ALA A 210 9.91 3.30 12.67
C ALA A 210 10.87 4.44 12.25
N ASN A 211 10.34 5.61 11.89
CA ASN A 211 11.14 6.72 11.36
C ASN A 211 12.29 7.13 12.29
N HIS A 212 12.06 7.07 13.61
CA HIS A 212 13.08 7.42 14.60
C HIS A 212 14.29 6.47 14.62
N LYS A 213 14.20 5.27 14.04
CA LYS A 213 15.33 4.33 13.93
C LYS A 213 16.26 4.69 12.78
N VAL A 214 15.74 5.40 11.78
CA VAL A 214 16.45 5.81 10.58
C VAL A 214 17.01 7.23 10.74
N CYS A 215 16.28 8.10 11.46
CA CYS A 215 16.70 9.45 11.78
C CYS A 215 16.43 9.72 13.26
N THR A 216 17.31 10.45 13.95
CA THR A 216 17.12 10.88 15.36
C THR A 216 17.00 9.78 16.44
N THR A 217 17.59 8.60 16.25
CA THR A 217 17.52 7.49 17.23
C THR A 217 17.95 7.91 18.65
N LYS A 218 19.11 8.57 18.76
CA LYS A 218 19.69 8.99 20.05
C LYS A 218 18.82 10.03 20.75
N GLU A 219 18.27 10.98 20.00
CA GLU A 219 17.40 12.02 20.54
C GLU A 219 16.06 11.43 21.01
N TYR A 220 15.51 10.49 20.24
CA TYR A 220 14.27 9.79 20.59
C TYR A 220 14.42 8.97 21.88
N GLU A 221 15.48 8.17 21.99
CA GLU A 221 15.76 7.36 23.19
C GLU A 221 15.98 8.20 24.45
N ALA A 222 16.44 9.45 24.29
CA ALA A 222 16.69 10.39 25.38
C ALA A 222 15.44 11.18 25.84
N VAL A 223 14.26 10.94 25.25
CA VAL A 223 13.01 11.62 25.63
C VAL A 223 12.71 11.52 27.14
N PRO A 224 12.86 10.37 27.83
CA PRO A 224 12.59 10.28 29.26
C PRO A 224 13.44 11.22 30.14
N GLN A 225 14.62 11.61 29.67
CA GLN A 225 15.56 12.46 30.41
C GLN A 225 15.49 13.92 29.94
N LYS A 226 15.47 14.13 28.62
CA LYS A 226 15.65 15.45 27.97
C LYS A 226 14.36 16.03 27.40
N GLY A 227 13.27 15.25 27.35
CA GLY A 227 12.03 15.62 26.70
C GLY A 227 12.07 15.52 25.18
N TRP A 228 10.99 15.93 24.52
CA TRP A 228 10.86 15.89 23.05
C TRP A 228 11.60 17.00 22.31
N GLY A 229 12.01 18.07 23.01
CA GLY A 229 12.72 19.23 22.45
C GLY A 229 13.84 18.84 21.49
N PRO A 230 14.84 18.02 21.91
CA PRO A 230 15.94 17.60 21.04
C PRO A 230 15.51 16.91 19.74
N VAL A 231 14.45 16.11 19.74
CA VAL A 231 13.92 15.46 18.53
C VAL A 231 13.35 16.53 17.59
N PHE A 232 12.51 17.42 18.12
CA PHE A 232 11.83 18.44 17.33
C PHE A 232 12.80 19.50 16.79
N ASP A 233 13.76 19.95 17.61
CA ASP A 233 14.77 20.93 17.22
C ASP A 233 15.68 20.36 16.12
N LYS A 234 16.00 19.06 16.17
CA LYS A 234 16.76 18.40 15.10
C LYS A 234 15.98 18.39 13.78
N LEU A 235 14.70 18.01 13.81
CA LEU A 235 13.84 18.02 12.62
C LEU A 235 13.68 19.44 12.04
N ASP A 236 13.50 20.45 12.90
CA ASP A 236 13.42 21.86 12.49
C ASP A 236 14.75 22.32 11.87
N SER A 237 15.88 21.98 12.48
CA SER A 237 17.22 22.35 12.00
C SER A 237 17.55 21.72 10.65
N LEU A 238 17.13 20.47 10.41
CA LEU A 238 17.29 19.80 9.11
C LEU A 238 16.57 20.56 7.99
N ALA A 239 15.37 21.07 8.26
CA ALA A 239 14.58 21.83 7.30
C ALA A 239 15.03 23.29 7.12
N ALA A 240 15.66 23.88 8.15
CA ALA A 240 16.14 25.26 8.12
C ALA A 240 17.55 25.44 7.50
N GLY A 241 18.31 24.36 7.32
CA GLY A 241 19.67 24.42 6.77
C GLY A 241 19.74 24.78 5.28
N ASP A 242 20.96 24.97 4.76
CA ASP A 242 21.22 25.50 3.41
C ASP A 242 20.59 24.71 2.24
N ARG A 243 20.34 23.41 2.45
CA ARG A 243 19.69 22.51 1.47
C ARG A 243 18.19 22.34 1.71
N GLY A 244 17.64 23.02 2.73
CA GLY A 244 16.23 23.12 3.06
C GLY A 244 15.45 21.81 3.02
N GLU A 245 14.35 21.82 2.25
CA GLU A 245 13.46 20.68 2.05
C GLU A 245 14.17 19.42 1.53
N THR A 246 15.14 19.57 0.62
CA THR A 246 15.84 18.43 0.02
C THR A 246 16.63 17.66 1.06
N ARG A 247 17.45 18.34 1.86
CA ARG A 247 18.22 17.69 2.94
C ARG A 247 17.30 17.13 4.01
N PHE A 248 16.25 17.84 4.36
CA PHE A 248 15.26 17.33 5.31
C PHE A 248 14.68 15.98 4.83
N LEU A 249 14.26 15.89 3.57
CA LEU A 249 13.70 14.65 2.99
C LEU A 249 14.72 13.51 2.92
N GLU A 250 15.97 13.80 2.55
CA GLU A 250 17.07 12.82 2.54
C GLU A 250 17.31 12.23 3.92
N GLU A 251 17.45 13.09 4.94
CA GLU A 251 17.86 12.69 6.29
C GLU A 251 16.76 11.92 7.03
N ILE A 252 15.49 12.31 6.88
CA ILE A 252 14.37 11.56 7.50
C ILE A 252 14.12 10.19 6.82
N GLN A 253 14.74 9.94 5.66
CA GLN A 253 14.71 8.68 4.92
C GLN A 253 16.03 7.90 5.02
N GLY A 254 16.98 8.33 5.86
CA GLY A 254 18.20 7.59 6.15
C GLY A 254 19.44 8.02 5.37
N GLY A 255 19.43 9.24 4.82
CA GLY A 255 20.61 9.85 4.20
C GLY A 255 20.73 9.69 2.68
N ASP A 256 19.72 9.12 2.02
CA ASP A 256 19.60 9.08 0.56
C ASP A 256 18.19 9.56 0.16
N ILE A 257 18.10 10.35 -0.91
CA ILE A 257 16.82 10.83 -1.48
C ILE A 257 16.04 9.67 -2.13
N ASN A 258 16.74 8.61 -2.52
CA ASN A 258 16.20 7.30 -2.89
C ASN A 258 16.28 6.31 -1.72
N GLY A 259 16.48 6.83 -0.50
CA GLY A 259 16.68 6.08 0.72
C GLY A 259 15.55 5.11 1.03
N ASP A 260 15.66 4.43 2.16
CA ASP A 260 14.83 3.28 2.45
C ASP A 260 13.34 3.64 2.46
N ARG A 261 12.65 3.33 1.34
CA ARG A 261 11.19 3.51 1.20
C ARG A 261 10.43 2.75 2.28
N TYR A 262 11.10 1.83 2.97
CA TYR A 262 10.56 1.00 4.03
C TYR A 262 10.58 1.68 5.40
N THR A 263 10.16 2.94 5.48
CA THR A 263 9.86 3.63 6.74
C THR A 263 8.36 3.63 7.04
N SER A 264 7.99 3.74 8.33
CA SER A 264 6.61 3.75 8.82
C SER A 264 5.79 4.85 8.14
N PHE A 265 6.35 6.06 8.08
CA PHE A 265 5.91 7.15 7.23
C PHE A 265 6.95 7.38 6.14
N ASN A 266 6.61 7.02 4.91
CA ASN A 266 7.48 7.18 3.76
C ASN A 266 7.26 8.57 3.14
N PHE A 267 8.32 9.37 3.16
CA PHE A 267 8.35 10.72 2.58
C PHE A 267 8.84 10.73 1.12
N SER A 268 9.33 9.62 0.56
CA SER A 268 9.75 9.56 -0.86
C SER A 268 8.55 9.74 -1.80
N ALA A 269 7.34 9.38 -1.36
CA ALA A 269 6.11 9.62 -2.11
C ALA A 269 5.86 11.12 -2.35
N PHE A 270 6.42 12.00 -1.52
CA PHE A 270 6.25 13.45 -1.66
C PHE A 270 7.00 14.01 -2.87
N THR A 271 8.17 13.46 -3.20
CA THR A 271 8.95 13.89 -4.37
C THR A 271 8.31 13.38 -5.67
N LYS A 272 7.64 12.23 -5.63
CA LYS A 272 6.99 11.59 -6.81
C LYS A 272 5.58 12.13 -7.08
N ILE A 273 4.72 12.13 -6.07
CA ILE A 273 3.27 12.41 -6.22
C ILE A 273 2.73 13.40 -5.19
N GLY A 274 3.59 14.03 -4.38
CA GLY A 274 3.19 15.09 -3.44
C GLY A 274 2.46 14.62 -2.18
N THR A 275 2.54 13.32 -1.84
CA THR A 275 1.88 12.72 -0.67
C THR A 275 2.89 12.29 0.39
N VAL A 276 2.46 12.13 1.64
CA VAL A 276 3.17 11.31 2.63
C VAL A 276 2.44 9.99 2.76
N GLU A 277 3.15 8.88 2.73
CA GLU A 277 2.59 7.53 2.75
C GLU A 277 2.74 6.90 4.13
N PHE A 278 1.65 6.39 4.70
CA PHE A 278 1.67 5.62 5.93
C PHE A 278 1.67 4.11 5.63
N ARG A 279 2.80 3.44 5.84
CA ARG A 279 3.08 2.06 5.39
C ARG A 279 2.90 0.97 6.46
N ARG A 280 2.88 1.36 7.74
CA ARG A 280 3.02 0.38 8.83
C ARG A 280 1.76 -0.41 9.17
N GLN A 281 0.65 -0.09 8.55
CA GLN A 281 -0.63 -0.75 8.82
C GLN A 281 -0.61 -2.20 8.32
N ALA A 282 -1.35 -3.07 9.01
CA ALA A 282 -1.56 -4.44 8.54
C ALA A 282 -2.51 -4.48 7.34
N GLY A 283 -2.43 -5.56 6.57
CA GLY A 283 -3.34 -5.86 5.47
C GLY A 283 -4.82 -5.79 5.87
N ALA A 284 -5.65 -5.50 4.87
CA ALA A 284 -7.09 -5.30 5.04
C ALA A 284 -7.86 -6.10 3.97
N LEU A 285 -8.83 -6.92 4.40
CA LEU A 285 -9.66 -7.73 3.48
C LEU A 285 -11.15 -7.47 3.62
N SER A 286 -11.51 -6.31 4.17
CA SER A 286 -12.89 -5.86 4.19
C SER A 286 -12.97 -4.35 3.95
N PRO A 287 -14.08 -3.85 3.38
CA PRO A 287 -14.30 -2.42 3.25
C PRO A 287 -14.21 -1.69 4.59
N ILE A 288 -14.65 -2.34 5.66
CA ILE A 288 -14.65 -1.81 7.02
C ILE A 288 -13.22 -1.60 7.53
N THR A 289 -12.37 -2.63 7.44
CA THR A 289 -10.98 -2.54 7.92
C THR A 289 -10.16 -1.56 7.08
N THR A 290 -10.33 -1.55 5.76
CA THR A 290 -9.70 -0.56 4.88
C THR A 290 -10.15 0.86 5.24
N GLY A 291 -11.44 1.08 5.48
CA GLY A 291 -11.96 2.36 5.95
C GLY A 291 -11.34 2.80 7.28
N HIS A 292 -11.16 1.88 8.23
CA HIS A 292 -10.47 2.20 9.48
C HIS A 292 -8.99 2.53 9.27
N ARG A 293 -8.28 1.85 8.37
CA ARG A 293 -6.88 2.18 8.02
C ARG A 293 -6.75 3.58 7.42
N ILE A 294 -7.67 3.94 6.51
CA ILE A 294 -7.75 5.29 5.94
C ILE A 294 -7.99 6.32 7.04
N LEU A 295 -8.96 6.10 7.92
CA LEU A 295 -9.28 7.03 9.01
C LEU A 295 -8.13 7.18 10.01
N LEU A 296 -7.37 6.11 10.28
CA LEU A 296 -6.16 6.20 11.10
C LEU A 296 -5.13 7.12 10.45
N ALA A 297 -4.82 6.89 9.17
CA ALA A 297 -3.82 7.67 8.44
C ALA A 297 -4.23 9.15 8.29
N VAL A 298 -5.48 9.41 7.88
CA VAL A 298 -6.05 10.76 7.79
C VAL A 298 -6.10 11.45 9.16
N GLY A 299 -6.47 10.71 10.21
CA GLY A 299 -6.49 11.22 11.58
C GLY A 299 -5.10 11.62 12.07
N LEU A 300 -4.07 10.81 11.78
CA LEU A 300 -2.67 11.11 12.08
C LEU A 300 -2.19 12.36 11.32
N HIS A 301 -2.59 12.53 10.05
CA HIS A 301 -2.32 13.76 9.30
C HIS A 301 -2.98 14.98 9.94
N LEU A 302 -4.26 14.92 10.29
CA LEU A 302 -4.95 16.03 10.96
C LEU A 302 -4.31 16.35 12.31
N SER A 303 -3.91 15.33 13.06
CA SER A 303 -3.16 15.50 14.31
C SER A 303 -1.85 16.24 14.04
N ALA A 304 -1.06 15.80 13.04
CA ALA A 304 0.17 16.49 12.66
C ALA A 304 -0.05 17.97 12.35
N MET A 305 -1.12 18.31 11.63
CA MET A 305 -1.39 19.70 11.26
C MET A 305 -1.83 20.57 12.44
N ARG A 306 -2.45 20.00 13.48
CA ARG A 306 -3.06 20.77 14.58
C ARG A 306 -2.36 20.66 15.94
N TYR A 307 -1.62 19.58 16.18
CA TYR A 307 -1.08 19.26 17.49
C TYR A 307 -0.02 20.28 17.91
N ASP A 308 -0.02 20.66 19.18
CA ASP A 308 0.94 21.62 19.73
C ASP A 308 2.27 20.92 20.07
N PHE A 309 3.12 20.76 19.06
CA PHE A 309 4.44 20.16 19.24
C PHE A 309 5.39 21.05 20.04
N ASP A 310 5.19 22.37 20.03
CA ASP A 310 6.04 23.29 20.79
C ASP A 310 5.75 23.17 22.29
N GLY A 311 4.48 23.13 22.68
CA GLY A 311 4.06 22.81 24.04
C GLY A 311 4.50 21.41 24.50
N ALA A 312 4.66 20.46 23.57
CA ALA A 312 5.13 19.11 23.87
C ALA A 312 6.66 18.99 24.04
N LYS A 313 7.47 20.01 23.70
CA LYS A 313 8.95 19.94 23.77
C LYS A 313 9.47 19.53 25.16
N THR A 314 8.85 20.00 26.23
CA THR A 314 9.28 19.72 27.61
C THR A 314 8.77 18.39 28.17
N ARG A 315 7.84 17.73 27.47
CA ARG A 315 7.25 16.46 27.90
C ARG A 315 8.33 15.36 27.88
N LYS A 316 8.47 14.64 29.00
CA LYS A 316 9.45 13.55 29.20
C LYS A 316 8.85 12.15 29.13
N THR A 317 7.70 12.00 28.48
CA THR A 317 7.03 10.71 28.33
C THR A 317 6.66 10.51 26.88
N TYR A 318 6.69 9.25 26.44
CA TYR A 318 6.09 8.85 25.18
C TYR A 318 4.55 8.90 25.31
N PRO A 319 3.82 9.31 24.27
CA PRO A 319 2.37 9.18 24.26
C PRO A 319 1.91 7.74 24.39
N SER A 320 0.85 7.53 25.16
CA SER A 320 0.17 6.23 25.28
C SER A 320 -0.84 6.01 24.14
N ALA A 321 -1.20 4.75 23.89
CA ALA A 321 -2.30 4.41 23.00
C ALA A 321 -3.59 5.18 23.33
N GLU A 322 -3.94 5.32 24.61
CA GLU A 322 -5.18 6.02 25.01
C GLU A 322 -5.14 7.53 24.68
N GLU A 323 -3.97 8.16 24.82
CA GLU A 323 -3.79 9.56 24.41
C GLU A 323 -3.95 9.73 22.90
N LEU A 324 -3.34 8.86 22.10
CA LEU A 324 -3.50 8.88 20.65
C LEU A 324 -4.97 8.66 20.27
N ARG A 325 -5.67 7.72 20.92
CA ARG A 325 -7.12 7.51 20.71
C ARG A 325 -7.93 8.78 20.91
N LYS A 326 -7.68 9.50 22.00
CA LYS A 326 -8.36 10.76 22.34
C LYS A 326 -8.05 11.85 21.32
N GLU A 327 -6.80 11.96 20.89
CA GLU A 327 -6.40 12.91 19.86
C GLU A 327 -7.10 12.61 18.52
N LEU A 328 -7.10 11.35 18.08
CA LEU A 328 -7.75 10.93 16.85
C LEU A 328 -9.28 11.09 16.91
N ALA A 329 -9.90 10.89 18.08
CA ALA A 329 -11.32 11.19 18.30
C ALA A 329 -11.62 12.67 18.06
N GLY A 330 -10.73 13.56 18.50
CA GLY A 330 -10.83 15.00 18.22
C GLY A 330 -10.58 15.33 16.76
N CYS A 331 -9.68 14.61 16.07
CA CYS A 331 -9.37 14.81 14.66
C CYS A 331 -10.56 14.44 13.76
N ILE A 332 -11.19 13.29 14.01
CA ILE A 332 -12.29 12.80 13.17
C ILE A 332 -13.50 13.71 13.22
N LYS A 333 -13.77 14.38 14.35
CA LYS A 333 -14.83 15.40 14.44
C LYS A 333 -14.64 16.60 13.50
N LYS A 334 -13.46 16.75 12.89
CA LYS A 334 -13.14 17.79 11.90
C LYS A 334 -13.29 17.30 10.45
N LEU A 335 -13.63 16.03 10.25
CA LEU A 335 -13.95 15.46 8.96
C LEU A 335 -15.44 15.61 8.65
N PRO A 336 -15.88 15.30 7.42
CA PRO A 336 -17.29 15.17 7.10
C PRO A 336 -17.99 14.10 7.93
N GLY A 337 -19.31 14.25 8.13
CA GLY A 337 -20.11 13.35 8.97
C GLY A 337 -20.06 11.87 8.56
N THR A 338 -19.75 11.57 7.29
CA THR A 338 -19.53 10.21 6.77
C THR A 338 -18.29 9.52 7.35
N CYS A 339 -17.33 10.30 7.86
CA CYS A 339 -16.15 9.81 8.57
C CYS A 339 -16.39 9.68 10.08
N HIS A 340 -17.50 10.21 10.60
CA HIS A 340 -17.81 10.17 12.02
C HIS A 340 -18.37 8.81 12.44
N GLY A 341 -18.17 8.47 13.70
CA GLY A 341 -18.81 7.33 14.32
C GLY A 341 -17.95 6.71 15.43
N SER A 342 -18.60 5.99 16.34
CA SER A 342 -17.91 5.19 17.35
C SER A 342 -17.14 4.02 16.74
N ARG A 343 -17.49 3.57 15.53
CA ARG A 343 -16.87 2.41 14.88
C ARG A 343 -15.35 2.50 14.80
N PHE A 344 -14.81 3.64 14.37
CA PHE A 344 -13.36 3.84 14.30
C PHE A 344 -12.70 3.85 15.69
N LEU A 345 -13.32 4.49 16.68
CA LEU A 345 -12.75 4.52 18.03
C LEU A 345 -12.81 3.15 18.72
N ASN A 346 -13.91 2.43 18.53
CA ASN A 346 -14.08 1.05 18.98
C ASN A 346 -13.05 0.15 18.31
N TYR A 347 -12.74 0.42 17.04
CA TYR A 347 -11.69 -0.28 16.32
C TYR A 347 -10.30 -0.03 16.93
N LEU A 348 -9.95 1.22 17.27
CA LEU A 348 -8.68 1.50 17.96
C LEU A 348 -8.61 0.83 19.34
N THR A 349 -9.70 0.86 20.10
CA THR A 349 -9.83 0.13 21.38
C THR A 349 -9.60 -1.37 21.15
N TRP A 350 -10.30 -1.96 20.18
CA TRP A 350 -10.13 -3.36 19.83
C TRP A 350 -8.69 -3.69 19.42
N CYS A 351 -8.02 -2.86 18.61
CA CYS A 351 -6.62 -3.06 18.24
C CYS A 351 -5.71 -3.07 19.46
N HIS A 352 -5.86 -2.10 20.36
CA HIS A 352 -5.07 -2.03 21.59
C HIS A 352 -5.27 -3.28 22.45
N GLU A 353 -6.52 -3.66 22.74
CA GLU A 353 -6.85 -4.83 23.57
C GLU A 353 -6.40 -6.16 22.93
N SER A 354 -6.48 -6.24 21.60
CA SER A 354 -6.13 -7.42 20.82
C SER A 354 -4.64 -7.65 20.73
N TYR A 355 -3.82 -6.60 20.80
CA TYR A 355 -2.35 -6.70 20.69
C TYR A 355 -1.61 -6.38 21.99
N GLN A 356 -2.35 -6.05 23.06
CA GLN A 356 -1.80 -5.86 24.39
C GLN A 356 -1.10 -7.14 24.88
N GLY A 357 0.04 -6.98 25.56
CA GLY A 357 0.79 -8.11 26.11
C GLY A 357 1.41 -9.03 25.05
N GLY A 358 1.54 -8.58 23.80
CA GLY A 358 2.15 -9.38 22.72
C GLY A 358 1.24 -10.48 22.17
N LYS A 359 -0.08 -10.40 22.43
CA LYS A 359 -1.07 -11.28 21.80
C LYS A 359 -0.92 -11.27 20.28
N THR A 360 -1.04 -12.44 19.69
CA THR A 360 -0.97 -12.64 18.23
C THR A 360 -2.12 -13.52 17.77
N PHE A 361 -2.43 -13.43 16.48
CA PHE A 361 -3.48 -14.22 15.86
C PHE A 361 -2.90 -14.92 14.66
N THR A 362 -3.30 -16.17 14.44
CA THR A 362 -2.87 -16.91 13.25
C THR A 362 -3.46 -16.26 11.99
N GLU A 363 -2.83 -16.49 10.84
CA GLU A 363 -3.36 -16.02 9.56
C GLU A 363 -4.80 -16.51 9.34
N ALA A 364 -5.11 -17.77 9.67
CA ALA A 364 -6.46 -18.32 9.57
C ALA A 364 -7.47 -17.54 10.43
N GLN A 365 -7.10 -17.20 11.67
CA GLN A 365 -7.94 -16.36 12.53
C GLN A 365 -8.15 -14.98 11.91
N ILE A 366 -7.09 -14.32 11.44
CA ILE A 366 -7.19 -13.00 10.80
C ILE A 366 -8.16 -13.06 9.61
N ASN A 367 -8.01 -14.05 8.73
CA ASN A 367 -8.85 -14.17 7.54
C ASN A 367 -10.32 -14.50 7.86
N VAL A 368 -10.60 -15.33 8.89
CA VAL A 368 -11.96 -15.58 9.37
C VAL A 368 -12.61 -14.28 9.88
N ARG A 369 -11.87 -13.45 10.62
CA ARG A 369 -12.36 -12.16 11.10
C ARG A 369 -12.65 -11.22 9.93
N GLU A 370 -11.73 -11.08 8.99
CA GLU A 370 -11.93 -10.19 7.84
C GLU A 370 -13.09 -10.65 6.94
N GLN A 371 -13.26 -11.96 6.76
CA GLN A 371 -14.40 -12.51 6.03
C GLN A 371 -15.73 -12.19 6.73
N ALA A 372 -15.79 -12.31 8.06
CA ALA A 372 -16.96 -11.91 8.83
C ALA A 372 -17.31 -10.43 8.62
N LEU A 373 -16.31 -9.54 8.71
CA LEU A 373 -16.49 -8.10 8.48
C LEU A 373 -16.96 -7.79 7.05
N ARG A 374 -16.38 -8.46 6.04
CA ARG A 374 -16.79 -8.31 4.64
C ARG A 374 -18.24 -8.75 4.41
N ASN A 375 -18.68 -9.80 5.10
CA ASN A 375 -20.07 -10.27 5.04
C ASN A 375 -21.04 -9.46 5.90
N GLY A 376 -20.55 -8.45 6.64
CA GLY A 376 -21.35 -7.64 7.55
C GLY A 376 -21.86 -8.41 8.76
N VAL A 377 -21.16 -9.49 9.17
CA VAL A 377 -21.47 -10.27 10.37
C VAL A 377 -20.46 -9.97 11.47
N ALA A 378 -20.88 -10.13 12.72
CA ALA A 378 -19.99 -9.96 13.86
C ALA A 378 -18.83 -10.98 13.77
N PRO A 379 -17.56 -10.56 13.91
CA PRO A 379 -16.47 -11.52 13.91
C PRO A 379 -16.56 -12.47 15.09
N PRO A 380 -16.16 -13.75 14.92
CA PRO A 380 -16.14 -14.70 16.01
C PRO A 380 -15.13 -14.27 17.07
N ALA A 381 -15.39 -14.63 18.33
CA ALA A 381 -14.42 -14.47 19.40
C ALA A 381 -13.14 -15.25 19.06
N GLN A 382 -11.98 -14.61 19.19
CA GLN A 382 -10.70 -15.20 18.85
C GLN A 382 -9.86 -15.31 20.12
N GLN A 383 -9.37 -16.52 20.40
CA GLN A 383 -8.35 -16.71 21.42
C GLN A 383 -7.00 -16.35 20.83
N SER A 384 -6.18 -15.60 21.57
CA SER A 384 -4.80 -15.33 21.14
C SER A 384 -4.10 -16.65 20.90
N ALA A 385 -3.41 -16.75 19.77
CA ALA A 385 -2.40 -17.78 19.62
C ALA A 385 -1.35 -17.50 20.70
N ILE A 386 -1.21 -18.42 21.66
CA ILE A 386 -0.05 -18.41 22.55
C ILE A 386 1.13 -18.65 21.62
N GLN A 387 1.94 -17.61 21.37
CA GLN A 387 3.21 -17.89 20.71
C GLN A 387 3.98 -18.80 21.66
N PRO A 388 4.44 -20.00 21.25
CA PRO A 388 5.52 -20.63 21.97
C PRO A 388 6.63 -19.60 22.06
N ALA A 389 7.20 -19.42 23.26
CA ALA A 389 8.26 -18.44 23.49
C ALA A 389 9.26 -18.54 22.34
N ARG A 390 9.32 -17.49 21.51
CA ARG A 390 10.22 -17.48 20.35
C ARG A 390 11.61 -17.75 20.93
N PRO A 391 12.32 -18.82 20.53
CA PRO A 391 13.67 -19.06 21.02
C PRO A 391 14.44 -17.75 20.81
N ALA A 392 15.04 -17.24 21.88
CA ALA A 392 15.69 -15.94 21.87
C ALA A 392 16.54 -15.86 20.62
N PHE A 393 16.25 -14.88 19.75
CA PHE A 393 17.08 -14.62 18.59
C PHE A 393 18.46 -14.29 19.13
N VAL A 394 19.40 -15.25 19.06
CA VAL A 394 20.79 -15.03 19.42
C VAL A 394 21.35 -14.14 18.30
N PRO A 395 21.66 -12.85 18.57
CA PRO A 395 22.28 -12.00 17.58
C PRO A 395 23.74 -12.45 17.47
N GLY A 396 24.01 -13.34 16.52
CA GLY A 396 25.31 -13.98 16.38
C GLY A 396 25.39 -14.79 15.11
N GLU A 397 25.49 -14.09 13.98
CA GLU A 397 26.49 -14.31 12.92
C GLU A 397 26.05 -13.53 11.68
N GLY A 398 26.71 -12.38 11.47
CA GLY A 398 26.59 -11.64 10.23
C GLY A 398 27.00 -12.53 9.07
N ARG A 399 26.11 -12.67 8.09
CA ARG A 399 26.41 -13.28 6.80
C ARG A 399 27.31 -12.30 6.03
N VAL A 400 28.60 -12.31 6.36
CA VAL A 400 29.66 -11.81 5.49
C VAL A 400 29.73 -12.75 4.30
N LEU A 401 29.70 -12.22 3.09
CA LEU A 401 30.09 -12.93 1.88
C LEU A 401 31.57 -13.34 2.04
N GLN A 402 31.82 -14.57 2.49
CA GLN A 402 33.17 -15.14 2.54
C GLN A 402 33.50 -15.77 1.19
N HIS A 403 34.55 -15.22 0.57
CA HIS A 403 35.32 -15.87 -0.47
C HIS A 403 35.96 -17.16 0.06
N ASP A 404 35.90 -18.22 -0.75
CA ASP A 404 36.53 -19.51 -0.48
C ASP A 404 38.06 -19.39 -0.37
N THR A 405 38.63 -19.92 0.72
CA THR A 405 40.00 -20.46 0.74
C THR A 405 40.11 -21.50 1.87
N PRO A 406 40.92 -22.56 1.71
CA PRO A 406 40.70 -23.85 2.37
C PRO A 406 41.29 -23.96 3.78
N SER A 407 40.58 -24.71 4.62
CA SER A 407 41.00 -25.09 5.98
C SER A 407 42.21 -26.03 5.99
N PRO A 408 43.13 -25.88 6.96
CA PRO A 408 44.14 -26.88 7.26
C PRO A 408 43.61 -27.97 8.22
N THR A 409 44.08 -29.19 7.97
CA THR A 409 43.97 -30.41 8.79
C THR A 409 44.69 -30.32 10.13
N ALA A 410 44.01 -30.75 11.20
CA ALA A 410 44.50 -31.48 12.39
C ALA A 410 43.32 -31.60 13.37
N GLY A 411 43.09 -32.65 14.16
CA GLY A 411 43.88 -33.82 14.48
C GLY A 411 43.01 -34.81 15.27
N THR A 412 43.51 -36.03 15.30
CA THR A 412 42.91 -37.29 15.74
C THR A 412 42.87 -37.46 17.26
N THR A 413 41.88 -38.19 17.77
CA THR A 413 42.00 -38.99 19.03
C THR A 413 41.18 -40.29 18.93
N PRO A 414 41.62 -41.40 19.56
CA PRO A 414 41.29 -42.76 19.13
C PRO A 414 40.25 -43.49 20.01
N ARG A 415 39.53 -44.46 19.43
CA ARG A 415 38.86 -45.56 20.15
C ARG A 415 38.92 -46.87 19.34
N PRO A 416 38.80 -48.03 20.00
CA PRO A 416 39.54 -49.23 19.63
C PRO A 416 38.71 -50.27 18.84
N THR A 417 39.44 -50.92 17.93
CA THR A 417 39.37 -52.31 17.43
C THR A 417 38.10 -53.14 17.62
N THR A 418 37.58 -53.66 16.50
CA THR A 418 37.41 -55.11 16.27
C THR A 418 37.32 -55.40 14.76
N THR A 419 38.22 -56.28 14.29
CA THR A 419 38.07 -57.35 13.26
C THR A 419 36.90 -57.23 12.25
N THR A 420 37.05 -57.36 10.93
CA THR A 420 37.80 -58.36 10.12
C THR A 420 37.61 -57.97 8.64
N GLY A 421 38.55 -58.30 7.74
CA GLY A 421 38.23 -58.41 6.31
C GLY A 421 39.30 -57.89 5.34
N THR A 422 39.97 -58.84 4.71
CA THR A 422 41.04 -58.78 3.69
C THR A 422 40.64 -58.21 2.31
N ALA A 423 41.63 -57.64 1.61
CA ALA A 423 41.91 -57.62 0.15
C ALA A 423 42.25 -56.18 -0.34
N ARG A 424 43.50 -55.80 -0.63
CA ARG A 424 44.45 -56.17 -1.71
C ARG A 424 44.16 -55.50 -3.07
N GLY A 425 45.10 -54.64 -3.51
CA GLY A 425 45.29 -54.14 -4.87
C GLY A 425 44.81 -52.69 -5.08
N GLY A 426 45.53 -51.76 -5.69
CA GLY A 426 46.83 -51.78 -6.36
C GLY A 426 47.02 -50.43 -7.10
N ASN A 427 48.25 -49.91 -7.05
CA ASN A 427 49.00 -49.09 -8.02
C ASN A 427 48.38 -47.98 -8.90
N ALA A 428 49.29 -46.99 -9.09
CA ALA A 428 49.52 -46.09 -10.23
C ALA A 428 49.05 -44.65 -10.00
N ALA A 429 49.92 -43.69 -9.67
CA ALA A 429 50.97 -43.05 -10.49
C ALA A 429 50.40 -42.18 -11.63
N SER A 430 50.54 -40.86 -11.52
CA SER A 430 51.43 -40.04 -12.37
C SER A 430 51.12 -38.54 -12.24
N GLN A 431 52.21 -37.76 -12.15
CA GLN A 431 52.53 -36.50 -12.85
C GLN A 431 51.41 -35.45 -13.04
N GLY A 432 51.60 -34.14 -12.81
CA GLY A 432 52.79 -33.30 -12.69
C GLY A 432 52.39 -31.86 -13.07
N THR A 433 53.29 -30.89 -12.83
CA THR A 433 53.24 -29.45 -13.20
C THR A 433 52.23 -28.61 -12.39
N GLY A 434 52.54 -27.52 -11.69
CA GLY A 434 53.68 -26.60 -11.74
C GLY A 434 53.24 -25.26 -12.35
N SER A 435 53.04 -24.22 -11.54
CA SER A 435 53.66 -22.88 -11.76
C SER A 435 53.40 -21.90 -10.60
N ARG A 436 54.47 -21.17 -10.28
CA ARG A 436 54.66 -20.10 -9.27
C ARG A 436 53.96 -18.78 -9.62
N ALA A 437 53.64 -18.00 -8.58
CA ALA A 437 53.68 -16.53 -8.62
C ALA A 437 54.27 -15.97 -7.30
N PRO A 438 55.06 -14.88 -7.32
CA PRO A 438 55.81 -14.39 -6.15
C PRO A 438 55.14 -13.22 -5.41
N ALA A 439 55.64 -13.00 -4.20
CA ALA A 439 55.31 -11.96 -3.22
C ALA A 439 55.88 -10.57 -3.58
N ALA A 440 55.35 -9.51 -2.94
CA ALA A 440 56.13 -8.52 -2.19
C ALA A 440 55.23 -7.48 -1.46
N GLU A 441 55.60 -7.20 -0.21
CA GLU A 441 55.18 -6.07 0.63
C GLU A 441 55.69 -4.72 0.09
N THR A 442 55.05 -3.60 0.49
CA THR A 442 55.66 -2.56 1.36
C THR A 442 54.71 -1.37 1.59
N THR A 443 54.93 -0.75 2.76
CA THR A 443 54.18 0.28 3.49
C THR A 443 54.51 1.74 3.06
N PRO A 444 53.90 2.80 3.66
CA PRO A 444 53.52 4.05 2.98
C PRO A 444 54.39 5.28 3.33
N ARG A 445 54.16 6.41 2.63
CA ARG A 445 54.53 7.75 3.16
C ARG A 445 53.75 8.92 2.53
N ALA A 446 53.61 9.97 3.35
CA ALA A 446 52.88 11.22 3.15
C ALA A 446 53.70 12.35 2.48
N SER A 447 53.00 13.39 1.96
CA SER A 447 53.34 14.85 1.90
C SER A 447 52.29 15.53 1.00
N ALA A 448 51.61 16.63 1.34
CA ALA A 448 52.01 18.01 1.70
C ALA A 448 52.48 18.88 0.51
N GLY A 449 51.81 20.04 0.31
CA GLY A 449 52.19 21.16 -0.59
C GLY A 449 51.08 21.53 -1.58
N ALA A 450 50.30 22.61 -1.46
CA ALA A 450 50.58 24.07 -1.46
C ALA A 450 50.98 24.66 -2.84
N GLY A 451 50.25 25.70 -3.29
CA GLY A 451 50.62 26.58 -4.43
C GLY A 451 49.42 26.97 -5.32
N THR A 452 48.73 28.11 -5.11
CA THR A 452 49.00 29.51 -5.59
C THR A 452 48.48 29.87 -6.99
N GLY A 453 47.76 31.01 -7.09
CA GLY A 453 47.46 31.78 -8.32
C GLY A 453 45.96 32.01 -8.52
N ARG A 454 45.29 33.12 -8.14
CA ARG A 454 45.42 34.57 -8.45
C ARG A 454 45.13 34.93 -9.93
N GLY A 455 44.02 35.63 -10.18
CA GLY A 455 43.90 36.67 -11.20
C GLY A 455 42.66 36.65 -12.12
N GLY A 456 41.88 37.75 -12.11
CA GLY A 456 41.20 38.27 -13.32
C GLY A 456 39.67 38.40 -13.29
N ALA A 457 39.18 39.63 -13.16
CA ALA A 457 37.82 40.11 -13.51
C ALA A 457 37.93 41.04 -14.75
N PRO A 458 36.90 41.76 -15.26
CA PRO A 458 35.49 41.44 -15.60
C PRO A 458 35.07 41.91 -17.04
N GLN A 459 33.77 41.80 -17.36
CA GLN A 459 32.95 42.54 -18.38
C GLN A 459 32.81 42.04 -19.85
N SER A 460 31.54 41.90 -20.29
CA SER A 460 30.90 42.41 -21.55
C SER A 460 29.66 41.55 -21.89
N THR A 461 28.42 42.06 -21.81
CA THR A 461 27.56 42.67 -22.86
C THR A 461 27.25 41.83 -24.12
N GLY A 462 25.94 41.62 -24.40
CA GLY A 462 25.37 41.16 -25.69
C GLY A 462 24.21 40.19 -25.45
N ARG A 463 22.92 40.56 -25.44
CA ARG A 463 22.01 41.07 -26.50
C ARG A 463 21.64 40.01 -27.57
N GLY A 464 20.33 39.69 -27.64
CA GLY A 464 19.63 39.32 -28.89
C GLY A 464 19.07 37.89 -28.97
N GLY A 465 17.74 37.78 -29.14
CA GLY A 465 17.09 36.51 -29.52
C GLY A 465 15.58 36.46 -29.31
N ALA A 466 14.84 37.38 -29.92
CA ALA A 466 13.37 37.34 -29.98
C ALA A 466 12.90 36.28 -30.99
N THR A 467 11.85 35.53 -30.67
CA THR A 467 10.99 34.87 -31.65
C THR A 467 9.53 35.26 -31.41
N GLN A 468 8.95 35.86 -32.45
CA GLN A 468 7.54 36.21 -32.59
C GLN A 468 6.74 34.96 -32.98
N GLY A 469 5.48 34.91 -32.56
CA GLY A 469 4.50 33.93 -33.05
C GLY A 469 3.09 34.26 -32.56
N ALA A 470 2.28 34.85 -33.45
CA ALA A 470 0.86 35.20 -33.35
C ALA A 470 -0.02 34.08 -32.73
N GLY A 471 -1.17 34.30 -32.09
CA GLY A 471 -2.25 35.28 -32.27
C GLY A 471 -3.60 34.52 -32.22
N ARG A 472 -4.71 35.24 -31.97
CA ARG A 472 -6.11 34.78 -31.76
C ARG A 472 -6.46 34.49 -30.29
N GLY A 473 -7.50 35.02 -29.67
CA GLY A 473 -8.56 35.94 -30.07
C GLY A 473 -9.48 36.11 -28.85
N ALA A 474 -9.83 37.34 -28.51
CA ALA A 474 -10.76 37.67 -27.41
C ALA A 474 -12.22 37.62 -27.90
N PRO A 475 -13.20 37.42 -27.00
CA PRO A 475 -14.53 37.95 -27.22
C PRO A 475 -14.84 39.12 -26.28
N SER A 476 -15.57 40.04 -26.89
CA SER A 476 -16.11 41.33 -26.50
C SER A 476 -16.95 41.37 -25.23
N ASN A 477 -16.76 42.47 -24.48
CA ASN A 477 -17.73 43.08 -23.59
C ASN A 477 -18.94 43.60 -24.38
N SER A 478 -20.14 43.33 -23.88
CA SER A 478 -21.36 44.08 -24.21
C SER A 478 -21.98 44.62 -22.92
N GLN A 479 -21.98 45.96 -22.80
CA GLN A 479 -22.78 46.70 -21.85
C GLN A 479 -24.20 46.92 -22.39
N GLY A 480 -25.15 47.02 -21.46
CA GLY A 480 -26.53 47.47 -21.64
C GLY A 480 -27.42 46.67 -20.68
N GLY A 481 -28.21 47.20 -19.76
CA GLY A 481 -28.60 48.56 -19.44
C GLY A 481 -30.02 48.50 -18.85
N GLY A 482 -30.18 48.91 -17.59
CA GLY A 482 -31.43 49.42 -17.00
C GLY A 482 -32.55 48.43 -16.62
N GLY A 483 -33.17 48.66 -15.45
CA GLY A 483 -34.59 48.33 -15.25
C GLY A 483 -35.01 47.70 -13.91
N ALA A 484 -35.17 48.55 -12.89
CA ALA A 484 -36.19 48.55 -11.82
C ALA A 484 -36.87 47.25 -11.30
N GLY A 485 -36.85 47.13 -9.96
CA GLY A 485 -38.07 46.98 -9.15
C GLY A 485 -38.66 45.58 -8.96
N GLY A 486 -38.64 45.07 -7.73
CA GLY A 486 -39.43 43.89 -7.36
C GLY A 486 -39.11 43.34 -5.98
N ALA A 487 -39.80 43.84 -4.96
CA ALA A 487 -39.86 43.24 -3.63
C ALA A 487 -40.45 41.82 -3.69
N GLY A 488 -39.97 40.93 -2.81
CA GLY A 488 -40.78 39.77 -2.41
C GLY A 488 -40.03 38.49 -2.07
N ARG A 489 -40.03 38.20 -0.75
CA ARG A 489 -40.09 36.86 -0.14
C ARG A 489 -38.83 35.98 -0.18
N ALA A 490 -38.24 35.85 1.02
CA ALA A 490 -37.40 34.74 1.43
C ALA A 490 -38.15 33.40 1.36
N PRO A 491 -37.52 32.30 0.93
CA PRO A 491 -37.98 30.97 1.24
C PRO A 491 -37.24 30.41 2.46
N ALA A 492 -38.04 29.84 3.36
CA ALA A 492 -37.62 29.15 4.56
C ALA A 492 -36.66 27.99 4.27
N ALA A 493 -35.63 27.88 5.11
CA ALA A 493 -34.73 26.74 5.17
C ALA A 493 -35.53 25.49 5.59
N ARG A 494 -35.73 24.58 4.64
CA ARG A 494 -36.32 23.26 4.87
C ARG A 494 -35.16 22.28 5.11
N THR A 495 -34.92 21.94 6.37
CA THR A 495 -34.01 20.88 6.80
C THR A 495 -34.58 19.52 6.40
N GLY A 496 -34.32 19.11 5.16
CA GLY A 496 -34.60 17.75 4.68
C GLY A 496 -33.47 16.81 5.10
N THR A 497 -33.68 16.04 6.17
CA THR A 497 -32.91 14.82 6.45
C THR A 497 -33.26 13.77 5.40
N THR A 498 -32.46 13.65 4.35
CA THR A 498 -32.48 12.47 3.48
C THR A 498 -32.01 11.26 4.27
N ARG A 499 -32.97 10.47 4.75
CA ARG A 499 -32.77 9.16 5.36
C ARG A 499 -32.24 8.22 4.26
N LEU A 500 -31.02 7.71 4.45
CA LEU A 500 -30.48 6.63 3.64
C LEU A 500 -31.42 5.41 3.74
N PRO A 501 -31.61 4.61 2.66
CA PRO A 501 -32.43 3.42 2.73
C PRO A 501 -31.81 2.43 3.73
N GLU A 502 -32.58 2.09 4.76
CA GLU A 502 -32.28 0.99 5.67
C GLU A 502 -32.17 -0.31 4.85
N ARG A 503 -31.06 -1.00 5.02
CA ARG A 503 -30.78 -2.31 4.44
C ARG A 503 -31.85 -3.29 4.97
N PRO A 504 -32.58 -4.04 4.12
CA PRO A 504 -33.50 -5.05 4.62
C PRO A 504 -32.72 -6.11 5.39
N ALA A 505 -33.15 -6.37 6.64
CA ALA A 505 -32.60 -7.44 7.46
C ALA A 505 -32.82 -8.80 6.77
N PRO A 506 -31.85 -9.73 6.82
CA PRO A 506 -32.06 -11.08 6.32
C PRO A 506 -33.09 -11.78 7.22
N SER A 507 -34.23 -12.16 6.66
CA SER A 507 -35.21 -13.01 7.29
C SER A 507 -34.60 -14.40 7.54
N GLY A 508 -34.21 -14.65 8.79
CA GLY A 508 -33.76 -15.97 9.23
C GLY A 508 -34.96 -16.91 9.39
N SER A 509 -35.13 -17.84 8.46
CA SER A 509 -35.99 -19.01 8.64
C SER A 509 -35.18 -20.14 9.27
N THR A 510 -35.54 -20.49 10.50
CA THR A 510 -35.03 -21.65 11.25
C THR A 510 -35.45 -22.97 10.56
N PRO A 511 -34.56 -23.98 10.41
CA PRO A 511 -34.98 -25.29 9.95
C PRO A 511 -35.32 -26.20 11.14
N THR A 512 -36.56 -26.66 11.20
CA THR A 512 -36.94 -27.81 12.04
C THR A 512 -36.84 -29.10 11.23
N SER A 513 -36.05 -30.02 11.77
CA SER A 513 -35.86 -31.39 11.31
C SER A 513 -37.01 -32.31 11.75
N ARG A 514 -37.54 -33.15 10.85
CA ARG A 514 -37.65 -34.64 11.00
C ARG A 514 -38.45 -35.29 9.85
N PRO A 515 -38.35 -36.63 9.65
CA PRO A 515 -38.39 -37.26 8.33
C PRO A 515 -39.65 -38.12 8.07
N ALA A 516 -39.88 -38.48 6.80
CA ALA A 516 -39.93 -39.85 6.26
C ALA A 516 -40.85 -40.00 5.03
N ALA A 517 -40.46 -40.96 4.18
CA ALA A 517 -41.28 -41.79 3.29
C ALA A 517 -41.65 -41.29 1.87
N SER A 518 -40.96 -41.92 0.90
CA SER A 518 -41.48 -42.61 -0.30
C SER A 518 -42.52 -41.95 -1.21
N GLY A 519 -42.17 -41.80 -2.49
CA GLY A 519 -43.12 -41.68 -3.60
C GLY A 519 -42.48 -41.13 -4.87
N ASN A 520 -42.19 -42.02 -5.83
CA ASN A 520 -41.74 -41.71 -7.19
C ASN A 520 -42.97 -41.71 -8.14
N PRO A 521 -42.86 -41.37 -9.44
CA PRO A 521 -43.00 -40.02 -9.99
C PRO A 521 -44.22 -39.88 -10.93
N ALA A 522 -44.58 -38.64 -11.28
CA ALA A 522 -45.44 -38.36 -12.42
C ALA A 522 -44.90 -37.18 -13.24
N ALA A 523 -44.73 -37.42 -14.54
CA ALA A 523 -44.49 -36.42 -15.59
C ALA A 523 -45.64 -35.38 -15.64
N PRO A 524 -45.46 -34.24 -16.32
CA PRO A 524 -45.91 -34.23 -17.72
C PRO A 524 -45.18 -33.29 -18.69
N SER A 525 -45.31 -33.66 -19.96
CA SER A 525 -45.63 -32.84 -21.13
C SER A 525 -44.73 -31.66 -21.53
N SER A 526 -43.97 -31.93 -22.58
CA SER A 526 -43.93 -31.19 -23.85
C SER A 526 -44.92 -30.02 -24.01
N SER A 527 -44.39 -28.83 -24.34
CA SER A 527 -45.08 -27.91 -25.26
C SER A 527 -44.06 -27.16 -26.11
N SER A 528 -44.16 -27.42 -27.40
CA SER A 528 -43.56 -26.74 -28.52
C SER A 528 -44.14 -25.33 -28.66
N ARG A 529 -43.30 -24.34 -28.97
CA ARG A 529 -43.75 -23.14 -29.66
C ARG A 529 -42.70 -22.66 -30.64
N THR A 530 -43.02 -22.92 -31.90
CA THR A 530 -42.52 -22.25 -33.10
C THR A 530 -42.92 -20.78 -33.08
N GLY A 531 -42.01 -19.92 -33.53
CA GLY A 531 -42.21 -18.48 -33.63
C GLY A 531 -41.21 -17.87 -34.59
N THR A 532 -41.53 -17.97 -35.88
CA THR A 532 -40.81 -17.42 -37.01
C THR A 532 -41.28 -15.99 -37.29
N THR A 533 -40.37 -15.02 -37.26
CA THR A 533 -40.38 -13.71 -37.98
C THR A 533 -39.00 -13.08 -37.69
N GLY A 534 -38.11 -12.74 -38.62
CA GLY A 534 -38.32 -12.15 -39.93
C GLY A 534 -38.26 -10.63 -39.82
N ASN A 535 -37.07 -10.01 -39.84
CA ASN A 535 -36.72 -8.99 -40.85
C ASN A 535 -35.33 -8.33 -40.66
N ASN A 536 -34.69 -8.21 -41.81
CA ASN A 536 -33.67 -7.27 -42.26
C ASN A 536 -33.52 -5.95 -41.48
N THR A 537 -32.26 -5.57 -41.22
CA THR A 537 -31.76 -4.26 -41.64
C THR A 537 -30.26 -4.33 -41.92
N ARG A 538 -29.90 -4.02 -43.19
CA ARG A 538 -28.56 -3.63 -43.62
C ARG A 538 -28.24 -2.25 -43.03
N GLY A 539 -27.00 -2.06 -42.59
CA GLY A 539 -26.46 -0.75 -42.22
C GLY A 539 -24.93 -0.78 -42.28
N THR A 540 -24.41 -0.23 -43.37
CA THR A 540 -23.01 -0.03 -43.73
C THR A 540 -22.20 0.78 -42.70
N ALA A 541 -20.94 0.39 -42.45
CA ALA A 541 -19.88 1.36 -42.13
C ALA A 541 -18.51 0.77 -42.48
N ALA A 542 -17.88 1.38 -43.49
CA ALA A 542 -16.48 1.19 -43.84
C ALA A 542 -15.58 1.88 -42.79
N GLY A 543 -14.55 1.18 -42.33
CA GLY A 543 -13.50 1.74 -41.48
C GLY A 543 -12.14 1.28 -41.96
N GLY A 544 -11.48 2.10 -42.79
CA GLY A 544 -10.11 1.87 -43.23
C GLY A 544 -9.12 2.15 -42.10
N THR A 545 -8.33 1.14 -41.72
CA THR A 545 -7.23 1.25 -40.77
C THR A 545 -5.91 1.55 -41.53
N ARG A 546 -5.30 2.69 -41.21
CA ARG A 546 -3.87 2.97 -41.50
C ARG A 546 -3.01 2.34 -40.40
N PRO A 547 -1.86 1.69 -40.71
CA PRO A 547 -1.01 1.07 -39.71
C PRO A 547 -0.16 2.12 -38.97
N ALA A 548 -0.08 1.95 -37.64
CA ALA A 548 0.78 2.72 -36.76
C ALA A 548 2.26 2.34 -36.94
N ARG A 549 3.09 3.37 -37.01
CA ARG A 549 4.54 3.36 -37.20
C ARG A 549 5.21 2.90 -35.90
N ARG A 550 5.96 1.79 -35.94
CA ARG A 550 6.86 1.33 -34.87
C ARG A 550 7.87 2.44 -34.51
N ARG A 551 7.90 2.86 -33.24
CA ARG A 551 9.09 3.49 -32.63
C ARG A 551 9.86 2.42 -31.88
N ARG A 552 11.12 2.24 -32.27
CA ARG A 552 12.15 1.57 -31.47
C ARG A 552 12.58 2.57 -30.40
N GLU A 553 12.56 2.18 -29.14
CA GLU A 553 13.35 2.83 -28.10
C GLU A 553 14.47 1.87 -27.72
N GLY A 554 15.69 2.41 -27.76
CA GLY A 554 16.92 1.71 -27.49
C GLY A 554 17.27 1.76 -26.01
N GLU A 555 17.98 0.71 -25.61
CA GLU A 555 18.75 0.57 -24.39
C GLU A 555 19.75 1.73 -24.24
N ASN A 556 19.89 2.27 -23.04
CA ASN A 556 21.18 2.50 -22.38
C ASN A 556 21.04 3.18 -21.00
N ALA A 557 21.94 2.74 -20.10
CA ALA A 557 22.31 3.24 -18.77
C ALA A 557 21.45 2.77 -17.58
#